data_AF-A0A960T6M9-F1
#
_entry.id   AF-A0A960T6M9-F1
#
_cell.length_a   1.000
_cell.length_b   1.000
_cell.length_c   1.000
_cell.angle_alpha   90.00
_cell.angle_beta   90.00
_cell.angle_gamma   90.00
#
_symmetry.space_group_name_H-M   'P 1'
#
loop_
_entity.id
_entity.type
_entity.pdbx_description
1 polymer ?
#
loop_
_entity_poly.entity_id
_entity_poly.type
_entity_poly.pdbx_seq_one_letter_code
_entity_poly.pdbx_strand_id
1 'polypeptide(L)'
;MNRAVAKRRRAITLIEIMIVMFLIALIGGVVAYNMKGALDKGKVFKTEQGMERLRSTLEMHIAEYPDDADRLESEWVRYVEQSPLVKNPKELTRDGWGQLYDVRMGQDGEIIIRSEAYERYKRGS
;
A
#
# COMPACT_ATOMS: atom_id res chain seq x y z
N MET A 1 -4.45 -27.83 -63.99
CA MET A 1 -5.80 -27.54 -63.43
C MET A 1 -5.64 -27.05 -62.00
N ASN A 2 -5.68 -25.73 -61.76
CA ASN A 2 -5.63 -25.16 -60.40
C ASN A 2 -7.06 -24.96 -59.89
N ARG A 3 -7.45 -25.67 -58.82
CA ARG A 3 -8.71 -25.41 -58.12
C ARG A 3 -8.52 -24.21 -57.20
N ALA A 4 -9.18 -23.10 -57.51
CA ALA A 4 -9.32 -21.97 -56.59
C ALA A 4 -10.13 -22.42 -55.37
N VAL A 5 -9.49 -22.49 -54.20
CA VAL A 5 -10.18 -22.77 -52.94
C VAL A 5 -10.99 -21.54 -52.56
N ALA A 6 -12.31 -21.62 -52.68
CA ALA A 6 -13.21 -20.54 -52.28
C ALA A 6 -13.08 -20.30 -50.76
N LYS A 7 -12.49 -19.16 -50.39
CA LYS A 7 -12.34 -18.73 -48.99
C LYS A 7 -13.75 -18.45 -48.43
N ARG A 8 -14.27 -19.34 -47.58
CA ARG A 8 -15.55 -19.12 -46.89
C ARG A 8 -15.45 -17.84 -46.06
N ARG A 9 -16.30 -16.86 -46.36
CA ARG A 9 -16.47 -15.69 -45.52
C ARG A 9 -17.26 -16.14 -44.29
N ARG A 10 -16.62 -16.15 -43.12
CA ARG A 10 -17.31 -16.35 -41.84
C ARG A 10 -17.97 -15.02 -41.47
N ALA A 11 -19.28 -15.02 -41.32
CA ALA A 11 -20.02 -13.89 -40.78
C ALA A 11 -20.09 -14.05 -39.26
N ILE A 12 -19.61 -13.06 -38.51
CA ILE A 12 -19.78 -13.00 -37.06
C ILE A 12 -21.21 -12.58 -36.77
N THR A 13 -21.88 -13.29 -35.87
CA THR A 13 -23.27 -12.98 -35.51
C THR A 13 -23.34 -11.94 -34.39
N LEU A 14 -24.40 -11.15 -34.35
CA LEU A 14 -24.65 -10.22 -33.25
C LEU A 14 -24.74 -10.96 -31.91
N ILE A 15 -25.34 -12.16 -31.90
CA ILE A 15 -25.44 -13.02 -30.72
C ILE A 15 -24.06 -13.40 -30.18
N GLU A 16 -23.12 -13.72 -31.06
CA GLU A 16 -21.75 -14.07 -30.67
C GLU A 16 -21.05 -12.89 -29.96
N ILE A 17 -21.21 -11.67 -30.48
CA ILE A 17 -20.66 -10.46 -29.83
C ILE A 17 -21.37 -10.16 -28.51
N MET A 18 -22.69 -10.36 -28.43
CA MET A 18 -23.45 -10.16 -27.18
C MET A 18 -23.01 -11.14 -26.08
N ILE A 19 -22.81 -12.42 -26.41
CA ILE A 19 -22.32 -13.43 -25.47
C ILE A 19 -20.91 -13.07 -25.00
N VAL A 20 -20.02 -12.64 -25.90
CA VAL A 20 -18.66 -12.22 -25.53
C VAL A 20 -18.68 -11.02 -24.59
N MET A 21 -19.46 -9.99 -24.87
CA MET A 21 -19.60 -8.82 -23.99
C MET A 21 -20.14 -9.21 -22.61
N PHE A 22 -21.14 -10.10 -22.58
CA PHE A 22 -21.70 -10.63 -21.34
C PHE A 22 -20.65 -11.39 -20.52
N LEU A 23 -19.87 -12.27 -21.14
CA LEU A 23 -18.81 -13.02 -20.47
C LEU A 23 -17.70 -12.11 -19.92
N ILE A 24 -17.28 -11.08 -20.68
CA ILE A 24 -16.28 -10.11 -20.22
C ILE A 24 -16.81 -9.32 -19.02
N ALA A 25 -18.07 -8.89 -19.04
CA ALA A 25 -18.69 -8.16 -17.93
C ALA A 25 -18.77 -9.01 -16.65
N LEU A 26 -19.17 -10.28 -16.77
CA LEU A 26 -19.21 -11.22 -15.64
C LEU A 26 -17.83 -11.46 -15.04
N ILE A 27 -16.83 -11.77 -15.87
CA ILE A 27 -15.46 -12.04 -15.40
C ILE A 27 -14.86 -10.77 -14.78
N GLY A 28 -15.05 -9.60 -15.42
CA GLY A 28 -14.58 -8.31 -14.91
C GLY A 28 -15.13 -7.98 -13.53
N GLY A 29 -16.42 -8.25 -13.28
CA GLY A 29 -17.04 -8.03 -11.97
C GLY A 29 -16.44 -8.91 -10.86
N VAL A 30 -16.20 -10.20 -11.13
CA VAL A 30 -15.66 -11.13 -10.13
C VAL A 30 -14.21 -10.81 -9.77
N VAL A 31 -13.37 -10.48 -10.76
CA VAL A 31 -11.96 -10.14 -10.54
C VAL A 31 -11.81 -8.88 -9.69
N ALA A 32 -12.66 -7.87 -9.92
CA ALA A 32 -12.63 -6.61 -9.17
C ALA A 32 -12.88 -6.82 -7.66
N TYR A 33 -13.76 -7.75 -7.28
CA TYR A 33 -14.05 -8.04 -5.88
C TYR A 33 -12.86 -8.70 -5.16
N ASN A 34 -12.18 -9.65 -5.81
CA ASN A 34 -11.03 -10.34 -5.23
C ASN A 34 -9.83 -9.39 -5.04
N MET A 35 -9.59 -8.50 -6.00
CA MET A 35 -8.47 -7.56 -5.96
C MET A 35 -8.53 -6.60 -4.77
N LYS A 36 -9.72 -6.23 -4.30
CA LYS A 36 -9.90 -5.35 -3.14
C LYS A 36 -9.26 -5.94 -1.86
N GLY A 37 -9.49 -7.23 -1.59
CA GLY A 37 -8.91 -7.89 -0.42
C GLY A 37 -7.39 -8.04 -0.50
N ALA A 38 -6.85 -8.30 -1.69
CA ALA A 38 -5.41 -8.36 -1.90
C ALA A 38 -4.74 -6.99 -1.70
N LEU A 39 -5.38 -5.92 -2.17
CA LEU A 39 -4.91 -4.55 -1.96
C LEU A 39 -4.85 -4.18 -0.48
N ASP A 40 -5.90 -4.48 0.29
CA ASP A 40 -5.93 -4.15 1.71
C ASP A 40 -4.86 -4.92 2.50
N LYS A 41 -4.64 -6.22 2.20
CA LYS A 41 -3.50 -6.98 2.75
C LYS A 41 -2.15 -6.33 2.41
N GLY A 42 -1.99 -5.83 1.18
CA GLY A 42 -0.78 -5.11 0.78
C GLY A 42 -0.57 -3.82 1.58
N LYS A 43 -1.63 -3.08 1.88
CA LYS A 43 -1.56 -1.87 2.73
C LYS A 43 -1.19 -2.19 4.17
N VAL A 44 -1.77 -3.25 4.74
CA VAL A 44 -1.43 -3.75 6.08
C VAL A 44 0.05 -4.08 6.15
N PHE A 45 0.53 -4.92 5.24
CA PHE A 45 1.94 -5.32 5.17
C PHE A 45 2.88 -4.12 5.00
N LYS A 46 2.55 -3.19 4.10
CA LYS A 46 3.32 -1.94 3.92
C LYS A 46 3.38 -1.12 5.21
N THR A 47 2.28 -1.06 5.96
CA THR A 47 2.20 -0.31 7.22
C THR A 47 3.04 -0.96 8.30
N GLU A 48 2.97 -2.28 8.47
CA GLU A 48 3.77 -3.02 9.45
C GLU A 48 5.27 -2.85 9.20
N GLN A 49 5.71 -3.07 7.96
CA GLN A 49 7.10 -2.84 7.58
C GLN A 49 7.52 -1.37 7.71
N GLY A 50 6.60 -0.45 7.42
CA GLY A 50 6.83 0.98 7.57
C GLY A 50 7.06 1.38 9.03
N MET A 51 6.22 0.90 9.94
CA MET A 51 6.35 1.16 11.39
C MET A 51 7.65 0.60 11.95
N GLU A 52 8.04 -0.63 11.56
CA GLU A 52 9.30 -1.24 12.02
C GLU A 52 10.51 -0.44 11.54
N ARG A 53 10.55 -0.07 10.25
CA ARG A 53 11.63 0.75 9.71
C ARG A 53 11.68 2.13 10.34
N LEU A 54 10.52 2.76 10.52
CA LEU A 54 10.41 4.08 11.13
C LEU A 54 10.92 4.05 12.57
N ARG A 55 10.58 3.01 13.34
CA ARG A 55 11.11 2.80 14.69
C ARG A 55 12.63 2.74 14.68
N SER A 56 13.21 1.85 13.87
CA SER A 56 14.66 1.70 13.81
C SER A 56 15.38 2.98 13.37
N THR A 57 14.80 3.75 12.45
CA THR A 57 15.36 5.05 12.05
C THR A 57 15.34 6.07 13.19
N LEU A 58 14.23 6.17 13.91
CA LEU A 58 14.10 7.13 15.01
C LEU A 58 14.94 6.74 16.23
N GLU A 59 15.01 5.45 16.57
CA GLU A 59 15.87 4.93 17.63
C GLU A 59 17.35 5.24 17.33
N MET A 60 17.78 5.05 16.09
CA MET A 60 19.14 5.38 15.68
C MET A 60 19.42 6.88 15.75
N HIS A 61 18.46 7.71 15.33
CA HIS A 61 18.59 9.17 15.42
C HIS A 61 18.72 9.63 16.89
N ILE A 62 17.89 9.12 17.78
CA ILE A 62 17.96 9.46 19.22
C ILE A 62 19.25 8.93 19.86
N ALA A 63 19.74 7.77 19.42
CA ALA A 63 21.03 7.25 19.90
C ALA A 63 22.20 8.16 19.51
N GLU A 64 22.14 8.82 18.35
CA GLU A 64 23.14 9.79 17.91
C GLU A 64 22.93 11.19 18.53
N TYR A 65 21.67 11.59 18.74
CA TYR A 65 21.27 12.89 19.26
C TYR A 65 20.26 12.74 20.42
N PRO A 66 20.72 12.42 21.65
CA PRO A 66 19.82 12.18 22.78
C PRO A 66 18.93 13.37 23.14
N ASP A 67 19.41 14.60 22.92
CA ASP A 67 18.67 15.84 23.20
C ASP A 67 17.43 16.03 22.31
N ASP A 68 17.37 15.33 21.16
CA ASP A 68 16.21 15.38 20.24
C ASP A 68 15.03 14.52 20.75
N ALA A 69 15.24 13.67 21.75
CA ALA A 69 14.18 12.84 22.33
C ALA A 69 13.00 13.66 22.85
N ASP A 70 13.27 14.83 23.46
CA ASP A 70 12.25 15.73 24.01
C ASP A 70 11.38 16.40 22.94
N ARG A 71 11.86 16.44 21.67
CA ARG A 71 11.18 17.06 20.53
C ARG A 71 10.65 16.06 19.52
N LEU A 72 10.73 14.77 19.83
CA LEU A 72 10.35 13.69 18.93
C LEU A 72 8.93 13.85 18.38
N GLU A 73 7.95 14.17 19.22
CA GLU A 73 6.54 14.24 18.80
C GLU A 73 6.28 15.34 17.74
N SER A 74 7.00 16.46 17.81
CA SER A 74 6.84 17.59 16.89
C SER A 74 7.76 17.53 15.68
N GLU A 75 8.92 16.85 15.78
CA GLU A 75 9.97 16.92 14.78
C GLU A 75 10.36 15.57 14.14
N TRP A 76 9.75 14.43 14.53
CA TRP A 76 10.12 13.12 13.99
C TRP A 76 10.13 13.04 12.45
N VAL A 77 9.22 13.74 11.77
CA VAL A 77 9.19 13.81 10.30
C VAL A 77 10.48 14.39 9.76
N ARG A 78 10.99 15.46 10.40
CA ARG A 78 12.24 16.13 10.03
C ARG A 78 13.43 15.21 10.26
N TYR A 79 13.46 14.46 11.36
CA TYR A 79 14.53 13.49 11.65
C TYR A 79 14.60 12.39 10.58
N VAL A 80 13.44 11.90 10.13
CA VAL A 80 13.36 10.92 9.04
C VAL A 80 13.80 11.51 7.70
N GLU A 81 13.49 12.78 7.43
CA GLU A 81 13.91 13.48 6.21
C GLU A 81 15.42 13.76 6.15
N GLN A 82 16.04 13.99 7.30
CA GLN A 82 17.48 14.26 7.40
C GLN A 82 18.32 12.97 7.47
N SER A 83 17.69 11.83 7.74
CA SER A 83 18.39 10.56 7.88
C SER A 83 18.97 10.07 6.52
N PRO A 84 20.29 9.84 6.42
CA PRO A 84 20.91 9.30 5.21
C PRO A 84 20.51 7.83 4.93
N LEU A 85 19.86 7.18 5.90
CA LEU A 85 19.44 5.78 5.83
C LEU A 85 18.09 5.61 5.11
N VAL A 86 17.37 6.72 4.88
CA VAL A 86 16.03 6.70 4.32
C VAL A 86 16.07 7.22 2.89
N LYS A 87 15.91 6.32 1.93
CA LYS A 87 15.90 6.67 0.50
C LYS A 87 14.70 7.56 0.12
N ASN A 88 13.53 7.28 0.69
CA ASN A 88 12.27 7.99 0.40
C ASN A 88 11.54 8.38 1.70
N PRO A 89 11.90 9.51 2.34
CA PRO A 89 11.31 9.93 3.62
C PRO A 89 9.79 10.11 3.58
N LYS A 90 9.26 10.63 2.46
CA LYS A 90 7.82 10.83 2.26
C LYS A 90 7.01 9.54 2.24
N GLU A 91 7.63 8.44 1.82
CA GLU A 91 6.98 7.12 1.82
C GLU A 91 7.06 6.45 3.18
N LEU A 92 8.14 6.68 3.92
CA LEU A 92 8.34 6.09 5.26
C LEU A 92 7.50 6.77 6.34
N THR A 93 7.19 8.06 6.17
CA THR A 93 6.35 8.83 7.11
C THR A 93 4.86 8.52 6.98
N ARG A 94 4.45 7.75 5.97
CA ARG A 94 3.04 7.44 5.69
C ARG A 94 2.76 5.96 5.73
N ASP A 95 1.54 5.62 6.12
CA ASP A 95 1.04 4.24 6.13
C ASP A 95 0.60 3.75 4.74
N GLY A 96 0.12 2.52 4.68
CA GLY A 96 -0.40 1.90 3.45
C GLY A 96 -1.63 2.60 2.86
N TRP A 97 -2.31 3.46 3.62
CA TRP A 97 -3.45 4.27 3.18
C TRP A 97 -3.06 5.73 2.88
N GLY A 98 -1.77 6.09 3.03
CA GLY A 98 -1.24 7.43 2.78
C GLY A 98 -1.40 8.41 3.94
N GLN A 99 -1.85 7.95 5.11
CA GLN A 99 -1.99 8.77 6.32
C GLN A 99 -0.64 8.86 7.05
N LEU A 100 -0.37 9.99 7.69
CA LEU A 100 0.82 10.15 8.54
C LEU A 100 0.68 9.27 9.80
N TYR A 101 1.80 8.72 10.26
CA TYR A 101 1.85 8.05 11.55
C TYR A 101 1.69 9.03 12.72
N ASP A 102 1.18 8.53 13.84
CA ASP A 102 1.20 9.19 15.14
C ASP A 102 2.39 8.60 15.92
N VAL A 103 3.41 9.43 16.17
CA VAL A 103 4.64 9.04 16.86
C VAL A 103 4.70 9.76 18.18
N ARG A 104 4.84 9.01 19.27
CA ARG A 104 4.86 9.52 20.64
C ARG A 104 5.95 8.87 21.46
N MET A 105 6.40 9.58 22.49
CA MET A 105 7.33 9.01 23.46
C MET A 105 6.54 8.41 24.62
N GLY A 106 6.78 7.12 24.90
CA GLY A 106 6.21 6.42 26.04
C GLY A 106 6.83 6.87 27.37
N GLN A 107 6.18 6.52 28.48
CA GLN A 107 6.68 6.86 29.83
C GLN A 107 8.04 6.24 30.16
N ASP A 108 8.37 5.11 29.52
CA ASP A 108 9.63 4.38 29.70
C ASP A 108 10.70 4.78 28.67
N GLY A 109 10.45 5.82 27.86
CA GLY A 109 11.32 6.23 26.76
C GLY A 109 11.21 5.38 25.49
N GLU A 110 10.18 4.53 25.40
CA GLU A 110 9.90 3.75 24.18
C GLU A 110 9.22 4.61 23.11
N ILE A 111 9.66 4.47 21.85
CA ILE A 111 9.02 5.14 20.71
C ILE A 111 7.76 4.36 20.29
N ILE A 112 6.60 4.98 20.52
CA ILE A 112 5.29 4.44 20.17
C ILE A 112 4.85 5.00 18.82
N ILE A 113 4.72 4.13 17.82
CA ILE A 113 4.26 4.47 16.46
C ILE A 113 2.87 3.85 16.26
N ARG A 114 1.89 4.66 15.83
CA ARG A 114 0.51 4.22 15.56
C ARG A 114 0.03 4.68 14.19
N SER A 115 -0.80 3.85 13.55
CA SER A 115 -1.58 4.22 12.35
C SER A 115 -3.08 4.01 12.64
N GLU A 116 -3.86 5.07 12.50
CA GLU A 116 -5.31 5.02 12.71
C GLU A 116 -6.01 4.09 11.69
N ALA A 117 -5.56 4.09 10.43
CA ALA A 117 -6.11 3.21 9.40
C ALA A 117 -5.83 1.73 9.70
N TYR A 118 -4.62 1.41 10.15
CA TYR A 118 -4.26 0.04 10.55
C TYR A 118 -5.09 -0.45 11.74
N GLU A 119 -5.24 0.37 12.78
CA GLU A 119 -6.05 0.01 13.95
C GLU A 119 -7.55 -0.13 13.63
N ARG A 120 -8.07 0.69 12.70
CA ARG A 120 -9.43 0.51 12.20
C ARG A 120 -9.59 -0.79 11.42
N TYR A 121 -8.62 -1.13 10.57
CA TYR A 121 -8.62 -2.39 9.83
C TYR A 121 -8.60 -3.59 10.80
N LYS A 122 -7.74 -3.56 11.82
CA LYS A 122 -7.60 -4.64 12.81
C LYS A 122 -8.85 -4.84 13.67
N ARG A 123 -9.58 -3.76 14.02
CA ARG A 123 -10.85 -3.84 14.76
C ARG A 123 -12.04 -4.33 13.93
N GLY A 124 -11.97 -4.17 12.61
CA GLY A 124 -13.03 -4.57 11.67
C GLY A 124 -12.79 -5.91 10.98
N SER A 125 -11.64 -6.56 11.23
CA SER A 125 -11.27 -7.89 10.74
C SER A 125 -11.48 -8.96 11.79
#